data_AF-K8EM17-F1
#
_entry.id   AF-K8EM17-F1
#
_cell.length_a   1.000
_cell.length_b   1.000
_cell.length_c   1.000
_cell.angle_alpha   90.00
_cell.angle_beta   90.00
_cell.angle_gamma   90.00
#
_symmetry.space_group_name_H-M   'P 1'
#
loop_
_entity.id
_entity.type
_entity.pdbx_description
1 polymer ?
#
loop_
_entity_poly.entity_id
_entity_poly.type
_entity_poly.pdbx_seq_one_letter_code
_entity_poly.pdbx_strand_id
1 'polypeptide(L)'
;MALGRASVFLEDVDLHGQIVSSIPSGRSGGAANYSGHNMRVNSFCTFLNRCKEETKELFGEEKVLRDRLMECKIMRTNKRGEYESSLAKDNDRWHPSEEQSAILAVCSSSDKKEVRDALIHEAMHGVFYVSRAFQKFCYWFWEESMTEEERKTWVNFLIGLRYNASTDTELAVNELQAYMATERKLFEASEAAELKQLQLKFSRAMTEKTSRVNDNGGLEASLTPSIGSSTKLVWL
;
A
#
# COMPACT_ATOMS: atom_id res chain seq x y z
N MET A 1 -16.21 3.04 5.11
CA MET A 1 -14.83 3.24 4.62
C MET A 1 -13.93 2.35 5.45
N ALA A 2 -13.06 1.55 4.83
CA ALA A 2 -12.24 0.58 5.56
C ALA A 2 -11.05 1.30 6.23
N LEU A 3 -10.99 1.30 7.56
CA LEU A 3 -9.88 1.86 8.37
C LEU A 3 -9.49 3.32 8.04
N GLY A 4 -10.45 4.17 7.66
CA GLY A 4 -10.14 5.50 7.10
C GLY A 4 -9.34 6.43 8.01
N ARG A 5 -9.47 6.35 9.35
CA ARG A 5 -8.61 7.13 10.28
C ARG A 5 -7.15 6.72 10.21
N ALA A 6 -6.87 5.43 10.08
CA ALA A 6 -5.51 4.92 9.96
C ALA A 6 -4.89 5.33 8.62
N SER A 7 -5.65 5.24 7.51
CA SER A 7 -5.17 5.74 6.21
C SER A 7 -4.90 7.25 6.26
N VAL A 8 -5.81 8.08 6.78
CA VAL A 8 -5.56 9.53 6.92
C VAL A 8 -4.28 9.81 7.72
N PHE A 9 -4.09 9.10 8.84
CA PHE A 9 -2.89 9.23 9.66
C PHE A 9 -1.60 8.85 8.91
N LEU A 10 -1.64 7.84 8.04
CA LEU A 10 -0.46 7.34 7.33
C LEU A 10 -0.19 8.07 6.02
N GLU A 11 -1.22 8.50 5.32
CA GLU A 11 -1.12 8.79 3.89
C GLU A 11 -1.58 10.21 3.52
N ASP A 12 -2.41 10.89 4.32
CA ASP A 12 -2.96 12.19 3.92
C ASP A 12 -1.92 13.31 3.91
N VAL A 13 -1.85 14.11 2.83
CA VAL A 13 -0.82 15.14 2.66
C VAL A 13 -0.87 16.28 3.68
N ASP A 14 -2.03 16.60 4.26
CA ASP A 14 -2.15 17.66 5.28
C ASP A 14 -2.34 17.10 6.70
N LEU A 15 -2.88 15.89 6.82
CA LEU A 15 -3.28 15.28 8.09
C LEU A 15 -2.39 14.10 8.52
N HIS A 16 -1.34 13.78 7.75
CA HIS A 16 -0.35 12.78 8.12
C HIS A 16 0.15 12.98 9.56
N GLY A 17 0.18 11.90 10.33
CA GLY A 17 0.58 11.90 11.73
C GLY A 17 -0.49 12.41 12.72
N GLN A 18 -1.68 12.82 12.25
CA GLN A 18 -2.76 13.33 13.11
C GLN A 18 -3.88 12.30 13.29
N ILE A 19 -4.37 12.17 14.53
CA ILE A 19 -5.52 11.33 14.84
C ILE A 19 -6.82 12.13 14.70
N VAL A 20 -7.46 12.01 13.53
CA VAL A 20 -8.71 12.70 13.25
C VAL A 20 -9.89 12.10 14.03
N SER A 21 -10.80 12.95 14.52
CA SER A 21 -12.02 12.53 15.23
C SER A 21 -13.13 12.02 14.31
N SER A 22 -13.08 12.41 13.04
CA SER A 22 -13.97 11.97 11.97
C SER A 22 -13.20 11.98 10.66
N ILE A 23 -13.54 11.06 9.77
CA ILE A 23 -12.91 11.00 8.45
C ILE A 23 -13.43 12.20 7.63
N PRO A 24 -12.54 13.03 7.04
CA PRO A 24 -12.97 14.14 6.19
C PRO A 24 -13.90 13.67 5.08
N SER A 25 -15.01 14.39 4.86
CA SER A 25 -15.96 14.11 3.77
C SER A 25 -16.10 15.34 2.87
N GLY A 26 -16.21 15.14 1.55
CA GLY A 26 -16.47 16.20 0.56
C GLY A 26 -15.65 16.08 -0.73
N ARG A 27 -15.75 17.08 -1.63
CA ARG A 27 -14.97 17.15 -2.90
C ARG A 27 -13.45 17.13 -2.68
N SER A 28 -12.99 17.49 -1.49
CA SER A 28 -11.60 17.50 -1.02
C SER A 28 -11.31 16.41 0.04
N GLY A 29 -12.31 15.60 0.39
CA GLY A 29 -12.25 14.47 1.33
C GLY A 29 -13.05 13.33 0.74
N GLY A 30 -12.47 12.71 -0.30
CA GLY A 30 -13.19 11.82 -1.19
C GLY A 30 -13.64 10.56 -0.47
N ALA A 31 -14.95 10.36 -0.37
CA ALA A 31 -15.51 9.01 -0.26
C ALA A 31 -15.01 8.07 -1.39
N ALA A 32 -14.41 8.63 -2.45
CA ALA A 32 -13.72 7.93 -3.53
C ALA A 32 -12.20 7.71 -3.31
N ASN A 33 -11.52 8.44 -2.42
CA ASN A 33 -10.06 8.29 -2.23
C ASN A 33 -9.70 7.13 -1.30
N TYR A 34 -10.71 6.51 -0.67
CA TYR A 34 -10.53 5.51 0.37
C TYR A 34 -11.40 4.27 0.15
N SER A 35 -11.50 3.86 -1.12
CA SER A 35 -12.19 2.61 -1.47
C SER A 35 -11.39 1.36 -1.06
N GLY A 36 -10.11 1.53 -0.78
CA GLY A 36 -9.23 0.57 -0.12
C GLY A 36 -7.93 1.25 0.29
N HIS A 37 -7.22 0.64 1.23
CA HIS A 37 -5.87 1.01 1.65
C HIS A 37 -5.08 -0.21 2.09
N ASN A 38 -3.78 -0.03 2.06
CA ASN A 38 -2.81 -0.99 2.53
C ASN A 38 -1.92 -0.36 3.60
N MET A 39 -1.49 -1.15 4.58
CA MET A 39 -0.48 -0.69 5.53
C MET A 39 0.33 -1.84 6.05
N ARG A 40 1.55 -1.55 6.49
CA ARG A 40 2.35 -2.50 7.26
C ARG A 40 1.75 -2.66 8.65
N VAL A 41 1.94 -3.82 9.27
CA VAL A 41 1.50 -4.06 10.66
C VAL A 41 2.14 -3.04 11.62
N ASN A 42 3.41 -2.70 11.42
CA ASN A 42 4.08 -1.70 12.23
C ASN A 42 3.50 -0.28 12.06
N SER A 43 3.11 0.10 10.84
CA SER A 43 2.41 1.37 10.60
C SER A 43 1.08 1.43 11.38
N PHE A 44 0.33 0.31 11.41
CA PHE A 44 -0.88 0.22 12.23
C PHE A 44 -0.57 0.26 13.74
N CYS A 45 0.51 -0.37 14.19
CA CYS A 45 0.97 -0.27 15.59
C CYS A 45 1.28 1.19 15.97
N THR A 46 1.95 1.94 15.10
CA THR A 46 2.23 3.38 15.29
C THR A 46 0.94 4.19 15.44
N PHE A 47 -0.06 3.94 14.59
CA PHE A 47 -1.38 4.56 14.71
C PHE A 47 -2.05 4.24 16.05
N LEU A 48 -2.07 2.96 16.46
CA LEU A 48 -2.66 2.53 17.74
C LEU A 48 -1.95 3.14 18.95
N ASN A 49 -0.61 3.19 18.91
CA ASN A 49 0.19 3.81 19.96
C ASN A 49 -0.06 5.31 20.04
N ARG A 50 -0.21 5.99 18.90
CA ARG A 50 -0.55 7.41 18.88
C ARG A 50 -1.95 7.67 19.45
N CYS A 51 -2.93 6.84 19.11
CA CYS A 51 -4.26 6.91 19.73
C CYS A 51 -4.17 6.75 21.26
N LYS A 52 -3.34 5.81 21.74
CA LYS A 52 -3.13 5.60 23.17
C LYS A 52 -2.48 6.81 23.85
N GLU A 53 -1.43 7.37 23.25
CA GLU A 53 -0.72 8.56 23.73
C GLU A 53 -1.65 9.78 23.85
N GLU A 54 -2.46 10.02 22.81
CA GLU A 54 -3.40 11.13 22.76
C GLU A 54 -4.72 10.85 23.49
N THR A 55 -4.84 9.70 24.16
CA THR A 55 -6.06 9.26 24.87
C THR A 55 -7.31 9.23 23.98
N LYS A 56 -7.14 8.92 22.69
CA LYS A 56 -8.22 8.82 21.70
C LYS A 56 -8.79 7.41 21.68
N GLU A 57 -10.12 7.32 21.74
CA GLU A 57 -10.78 6.03 21.58
C GLU A 57 -10.64 5.50 20.13
N LEU A 58 -10.41 4.20 20.05
CA LEU A 58 -10.46 3.47 18.78
C LEU A 58 -11.91 3.27 18.35
N PHE A 59 -12.15 3.34 17.05
CA PHE A 59 -13.41 2.95 16.43
C PHE A 59 -13.63 1.44 16.50
N GLY A 60 -14.86 0.99 16.24
CA GLY A 60 -15.23 -0.42 16.36
C GLY A 60 -14.38 -1.32 15.47
N GLU A 61 -14.20 -0.93 14.22
CA GLU A 61 -13.42 -1.67 13.22
C GLU A 61 -11.92 -1.72 13.58
N GLU A 62 -11.39 -0.62 14.13
CA GLU A 62 -10.00 -0.53 14.60
C GLU A 62 -9.75 -1.47 15.79
N LYS A 63 -10.71 -1.56 16.73
CA LYS A 63 -10.67 -2.51 17.85
C LYS A 63 -10.71 -3.94 17.36
N VAL A 64 -11.62 -4.26 16.44
CA VAL A 64 -11.75 -5.62 15.86
C VAL A 64 -10.46 -6.04 15.17
N LEU A 65 -9.88 -5.18 14.32
CA LEU A 65 -8.61 -5.46 13.66
C LEU A 65 -7.48 -5.66 14.67
N ARG A 66 -7.33 -4.74 15.63
CA ARG A 66 -6.33 -4.83 16.70
C ARG A 66 -6.43 -6.18 17.42
N ASP A 67 -7.63 -6.54 17.87
CA ASP A 67 -7.85 -7.75 18.67
C ASP A 67 -7.52 -9.00 17.84
N ARG A 68 -7.90 -9.03 16.56
CA ARG A 68 -7.60 -10.14 15.66
C ARG A 68 -6.11 -10.29 15.35
N LEU A 69 -5.39 -9.18 15.16
CA LEU A 69 -3.94 -9.21 14.97
C LEU A 69 -3.21 -9.70 16.23
N MET A 70 -3.71 -9.35 17.42
CA MET A 70 -3.19 -9.87 18.69
C MET A 70 -3.49 -11.36 18.86
N GLU A 71 -4.72 -11.80 18.60
CA GLU A 71 -5.13 -13.21 18.65
C GLU A 71 -4.31 -14.09 17.69
N CYS A 72 -4.06 -13.60 16.48
CA CYS A 72 -3.25 -14.28 15.46
C CYS A 72 -1.74 -14.23 15.75
N LYS A 73 -1.32 -13.53 16.82
CA LYS A 73 0.09 -13.31 17.19
C LYS A 73 0.89 -12.60 16.09
N ILE A 74 0.22 -11.76 15.31
CA ILE A 74 0.85 -10.88 14.31
C ILE A 74 1.30 -9.59 15.00
N MET A 75 0.55 -9.12 15.99
CA MET A 75 0.90 -8.01 16.88
C MET A 75 1.08 -8.50 18.32
N ARG A 76 1.81 -7.77 19.14
CA ARG A 76 1.92 -7.97 20.59
C ARG A 76 2.04 -6.64 21.32
N THR A 77 2.00 -6.72 22.65
CA THR A 77 2.34 -5.60 23.53
C THR A 77 3.72 -5.81 24.11
N ASN A 78 4.57 -4.79 24.04
CA ASN A 78 5.92 -4.82 24.60
C ASN A 78 5.93 -4.54 26.12
N LYS A 79 7.11 -4.58 26.74
CA LYS A 79 7.26 -4.35 28.20
C LYS A 79 6.81 -2.96 28.67
N ARG A 80 6.74 -1.97 27.76
CA ARG A 80 6.25 -0.61 28.03
C ARG A 80 4.73 -0.47 27.82
N GLY A 81 4.06 -1.54 27.42
CA GLY A 81 2.63 -1.50 27.13
C GLY A 81 2.29 -0.95 25.74
N GLU A 82 3.26 -0.78 24.85
CA GLU A 82 3.05 -0.29 23.48
C GLU A 82 2.77 -1.47 22.55
N TYR A 83 1.98 -1.24 21.51
CA TYR A 83 1.78 -2.20 20.43
C TYR A 83 3.02 -2.24 19.52
N GLU A 84 3.43 -3.44 19.13
CA GLU A 84 4.49 -3.67 18.14
C GLU A 84 4.17 -4.93 17.33
N SER A 85 4.70 -5.03 16.10
CA SER A 85 4.63 -6.29 15.36
C SER A 85 5.34 -7.40 16.15
N SER A 86 4.67 -8.55 16.25
CA SER A 86 5.25 -9.78 16.81
C SER A 86 6.27 -10.40 15.87
N LEU A 87 6.22 -10.03 14.59
CA LEU A 87 7.24 -10.41 13.64
C LEU A 87 8.42 -9.48 13.91
N ALA A 88 9.53 -10.04 14.41
CA ALA A 88 10.80 -9.33 14.69
C ALA A 88 11.44 -8.60 13.48
N LYS A 89 10.68 -8.52 12.37
CA LYS A 89 11.08 -8.45 10.97
C LYS A 89 10.37 -7.31 10.22
N ASP A 90 9.41 -6.65 10.89
CA ASP A 90 8.70 -5.47 10.35
C ASP A 90 9.39 -4.14 10.70
N ASN A 91 10.59 -4.16 11.32
CA ASN A 91 11.37 -2.94 11.53
C ASN A 91 11.61 -2.27 10.16
N ASP A 92 11.53 -0.93 10.07
CA ASP A 92 11.64 -0.15 8.82
C ASP A 92 12.93 -0.37 7.99
N ARG A 93 13.85 -1.22 8.47
CA ARG A 93 14.99 -1.73 7.71
C ARG A 93 14.68 -3.10 7.16
N TRP A 94 14.39 -3.11 5.86
CA TRP A 94 14.16 -4.29 5.03
C TRP A 94 15.29 -5.33 5.17
N HIS A 95 14.97 -6.56 5.63
CA HIS A 95 15.95 -7.66 5.73
C HIS A 95 15.87 -8.61 4.51
N PRO A 96 17.00 -8.99 3.89
CA PRO A 96 17.14 -9.85 2.71
C PRO A 96 16.27 -11.10 2.56
N SER A 97 15.79 -11.66 3.66
CA SER A 97 15.38 -13.07 3.75
C SER A 97 13.94 -13.30 4.21
N GLU A 98 13.10 -12.27 4.37
CA GLU A 98 11.88 -12.42 5.19
C GLU A 98 10.63 -11.77 4.59
N GLU A 99 9.57 -12.56 4.46
CA GLU A 99 8.21 -12.13 4.08
C GLU A 99 7.67 -11.17 5.16
N GLN A 100 7.20 -9.99 4.76
CA GLN A 100 6.60 -8.98 5.65
C GLN A 100 5.08 -9.15 5.70
N SER A 101 4.46 -8.72 6.80
CA SER A 101 2.99 -8.73 6.92
C SER A 101 2.39 -7.42 6.42
N ALA A 102 1.36 -7.54 5.59
CA ALA A 102 0.55 -6.44 5.09
C ALA A 102 -0.88 -6.56 5.58
N ILE A 103 -1.49 -5.42 5.89
CA ILE A 103 -2.92 -5.29 6.11
C ILE A 103 -3.48 -4.68 4.83
N LEU A 104 -4.44 -5.37 4.22
CA LEU A 104 -5.20 -4.87 3.08
C LEU A 104 -6.63 -4.62 3.54
N ALA A 105 -7.12 -3.40 3.36
CA ALA A 105 -8.42 -2.96 3.81
C ALA A 105 -9.20 -2.49 2.59
N VAL A 106 -10.33 -3.14 2.28
CA VAL A 106 -11.16 -2.79 1.12
C VAL A 106 -12.54 -2.37 1.61
N CYS A 107 -13.09 -1.29 1.05
CA CYS A 107 -14.43 -0.85 1.38
C CYS A 107 -15.48 -1.83 0.85
N SER A 108 -16.60 -1.94 1.57
CA SER A 108 -17.80 -2.54 1.02
C SER A 108 -18.54 -1.52 0.16
N SER A 109 -18.87 -1.91 -1.07
CA SER A 109 -19.76 -1.16 -1.96
C SER A 109 -20.92 -2.06 -2.42
N SER A 110 -22.05 -1.45 -2.74
CA SER A 110 -23.18 -2.13 -3.39
C SER A 110 -22.90 -2.44 -4.87
N ASP A 111 -21.90 -1.79 -5.49
CA ASP A 111 -21.43 -2.15 -6.82
C ASP A 111 -20.29 -3.18 -6.74
N LYS A 112 -20.57 -4.38 -7.26
CA LYS A 112 -19.61 -5.49 -7.30
C LYS A 112 -18.37 -5.18 -8.13
N LYS A 113 -18.48 -4.32 -9.15
CA LYS A 113 -17.33 -3.93 -9.99
C LYS A 113 -16.37 -3.04 -9.21
N GLU A 114 -16.89 -2.07 -8.48
CA GLU A 114 -16.09 -1.20 -7.61
C GLU A 114 -15.34 -2.01 -6.56
N VAL A 115 -16.02 -2.93 -5.86
CA VAL A 115 -15.37 -3.80 -4.85
C VAL A 115 -14.28 -4.68 -5.49
N ARG A 116 -14.55 -5.25 -6.68
CA ARG A 116 -13.57 -6.07 -7.38
C ARG A 116 -12.35 -5.27 -7.78
N ASP A 117 -12.55 -4.10 -8.38
CA ASP A 117 -11.47 -3.28 -8.90
C ASP A 117 -10.60 -2.75 -7.74
N ALA A 118 -11.23 -2.30 -6.64
CA ALA A 118 -10.52 -1.95 -5.40
C ALA A 118 -9.77 -3.14 -4.78
N LEU A 119 -10.36 -4.34 -4.72
CA LEU A 119 -9.68 -5.53 -4.20
C LEU A 119 -8.44 -5.90 -5.03
N ILE A 120 -8.52 -5.80 -6.36
CA ILE A 120 -7.37 -6.09 -7.24
C ILE A 120 -6.28 -5.03 -7.04
N HIS A 121 -6.65 -3.76 -6.88
CA HIS A 121 -5.75 -2.68 -6.53
C HIS A 121 -5.01 -2.98 -5.21
N GLU A 122 -5.76 -3.24 -4.13
CA GLU A 122 -5.19 -3.56 -2.82
C GLU A 122 -4.31 -4.82 -2.84
N ALA A 123 -4.69 -5.83 -3.62
CA ALA A 123 -3.89 -7.04 -3.77
C ALA A 123 -2.50 -6.73 -4.35
N MET A 124 -2.38 -5.76 -5.26
CA MET A 124 -1.09 -5.35 -5.81
C MET A 124 -0.18 -4.71 -4.76
N HIS A 125 -0.72 -3.92 -3.83
CA HIS A 125 0.06 -3.46 -2.67
C HIS A 125 0.52 -4.63 -1.79
N GLY A 126 -0.33 -5.64 -1.62
CA GLY A 126 0.06 -6.89 -0.97
C GLY A 126 1.28 -7.52 -1.64
N VAL A 127 1.27 -7.64 -2.97
CA VAL A 127 2.41 -8.13 -3.76
C VAL A 127 3.66 -7.28 -3.53
N PHE A 128 3.54 -5.95 -3.53
CA PHE A 128 4.65 -5.04 -3.25
C PHE A 128 5.30 -5.30 -1.89
N TYR A 129 4.51 -5.54 -0.84
CA TYR A 129 5.04 -5.80 0.49
C TYR A 129 5.63 -7.19 0.69
N VAL A 130 5.10 -8.21 0.02
CA VAL A 130 5.53 -9.61 0.25
C VAL A 130 6.56 -10.10 -0.77
N SER A 131 6.63 -9.51 -1.97
CA SER A 131 7.54 -9.93 -3.04
C SER A 131 8.72 -8.96 -3.19
N ARG A 132 9.87 -9.32 -2.62
CA ARG A 132 11.13 -8.56 -2.77
C ARG A 132 11.47 -8.28 -4.23
N ALA A 133 11.37 -9.29 -5.09
CA ALA A 133 11.78 -9.19 -6.48
C ALA A 133 10.94 -8.12 -7.20
N PHE A 134 9.63 -8.15 -6.95
CA PHE A 134 8.70 -7.16 -7.48
C PHE A 134 8.94 -5.77 -6.89
N GLN A 135 9.09 -5.66 -5.57
CA GLN A 135 9.41 -4.39 -4.91
C GLN A 135 10.68 -3.74 -5.48
N LYS A 136 11.77 -4.52 -5.63
CA LYS A 136 13.02 -4.06 -6.26
C LYS A 136 12.81 -3.61 -7.70
N PHE A 137 11.96 -4.30 -8.45
CA PHE A 137 11.60 -3.89 -9.80
C PHE A 137 10.87 -2.53 -9.78
N CYS A 138 9.92 -2.33 -8.85
CA CYS A 138 9.20 -1.07 -8.72
C CYS A 138 10.14 0.11 -8.39
N TYR A 139 11.06 -0.06 -7.43
CA TYR A 139 12.06 0.96 -7.12
C TYR A 139 13.02 1.21 -8.28
N TRP A 140 13.53 0.15 -8.92
CA TRP A 140 14.36 0.31 -10.11
C TRP A 140 13.62 1.05 -11.23
N PHE A 141 12.34 0.75 -11.46
CA PHE A 141 11.55 1.45 -12.46
C PHE A 141 11.40 2.94 -12.10
N TRP A 142 11.12 3.24 -10.83
CA TRP A 142 11.04 4.60 -10.30
C TRP A 142 12.33 5.38 -10.50
N GLU A 143 13.47 4.81 -10.14
CA GLU A 143 14.77 5.49 -10.13
C GLU A 143 15.39 5.57 -11.52
N GLU A 144 15.40 4.45 -12.25
CA GLU A 144 16.21 4.27 -13.46
C GLU A 144 15.39 4.37 -14.75
N SER A 145 14.10 4.03 -14.71
CA SER A 145 13.26 4.07 -15.91
C SER A 145 12.49 5.37 -16.04
N MET A 146 12.03 5.96 -14.94
CA MET A 146 11.27 7.20 -14.98
C MET A 146 12.17 8.44 -15.10
N THR A 147 11.74 9.43 -15.88
CA THR A 147 12.35 10.76 -15.85
C THR A 147 11.90 11.53 -14.61
N GLU A 148 12.60 12.62 -14.31
CA GLU A 148 12.22 13.49 -13.20
C GLU A 148 10.84 14.13 -13.43
N GLU A 149 10.54 14.50 -14.67
CA GLU A 149 9.24 15.02 -15.08
C GLU A 149 8.13 13.98 -14.90
N GLU A 150 8.35 12.72 -15.29
CA GLU A 150 7.39 11.63 -15.08
C GLU A 150 7.14 11.39 -13.58
N ARG A 151 8.19 11.39 -12.75
CA ARG A 151 8.06 11.28 -11.28
C ARG A 151 7.27 12.46 -10.72
N LYS A 152 7.55 13.67 -11.17
CA LYS A 152 6.84 14.88 -10.73
C LYS A 152 5.36 14.86 -11.14
N THR A 153 5.05 14.48 -12.38
CA THR A 153 3.67 14.32 -12.86
C THR A 153 2.93 13.29 -12.00
N TRP A 154 3.58 12.17 -11.68
CA TRP A 154 3.02 11.13 -10.82
C TRP A 154 2.76 11.60 -9.38
N VAL A 155 3.76 12.24 -8.75
CA VAL A 155 3.62 12.78 -7.39
C VAL A 155 2.50 13.83 -7.33
N ASN A 156 2.41 14.71 -8.32
CA ASN A 156 1.34 15.71 -8.38
C ASN A 156 -0.05 15.07 -8.53
N PHE A 157 -0.16 14.00 -9.33
CA PHE A 157 -1.39 13.21 -9.43
C PHE A 157 -1.80 12.66 -8.06
N LEU A 158 -0.87 12.03 -7.32
CA LEU A 158 -1.12 11.50 -5.99
C LEU A 158 -1.48 12.58 -4.94
N ILE A 159 -0.81 13.74 -4.97
CA ILE A 159 -1.17 14.89 -4.11
C ILE A 159 -2.59 15.36 -4.41
N GLY A 160 -2.99 15.37 -5.69
CA GLY A 160 -4.37 15.65 -6.10
C GLY A 160 -5.38 14.68 -5.49
N LEU A 161 -4.96 13.44 -5.25
CA LEU A 161 -5.71 12.40 -4.53
C LEU A 161 -5.52 12.43 -3.01
N ARG A 162 -4.86 13.46 -2.46
CA ARG A 162 -4.57 13.66 -1.04
C ARG A 162 -3.44 12.82 -0.45
N TYR A 163 -2.67 12.08 -1.24
CA TYR A 163 -1.53 11.33 -0.72
C TYR A 163 -0.30 12.22 -0.44
N ASN A 164 0.42 11.95 0.65
CA ASN A 164 1.69 12.58 1.05
C ASN A 164 2.90 12.11 0.21
N ALA A 165 2.71 11.97 -1.11
CA ALA A 165 3.69 11.41 -2.02
C ALA A 165 4.90 12.33 -2.27
N SER A 166 4.85 13.60 -1.86
CA SER A 166 5.98 14.54 -1.98
C SER A 166 7.10 14.25 -0.98
N THR A 167 6.77 13.65 0.16
CA THR A 167 7.74 13.36 1.23
C THR A 167 7.90 11.87 1.50
N ASP A 168 6.93 11.04 1.08
CA ASP A 168 6.99 9.59 1.18
C ASP A 168 7.21 8.94 -0.20
N THR A 169 8.46 8.54 -0.47
CA THR A 169 8.82 7.84 -1.71
C THR A 169 8.31 6.40 -1.73
N GLU A 170 8.22 5.70 -0.60
CA GLU A 170 7.66 4.33 -0.59
C GLU A 170 6.19 4.37 -0.99
N LEU A 171 5.42 5.31 -0.44
CA LEU A 171 4.03 5.57 -0.84
C LEU A 171 3.94 5.82 -2.35
N ALA A 172 4.74 6.76 -2.88
CA ALA A 172 4.70 7.09 -4.31
C ALA A 172 5.00 5.88 -5.22
N VAL A 173 5.99 5.05 -4.86
CA VAL A 173 6.37 3.85 -5.63
C VAL A 173 5.33 2.74 -5.50
N ASN A 174 4.78 2.53 -4.31
CA ASN A 174 3.78 1.49 -4.04
C ASN A 174 2.45 1.80 -4.75
N GLU A 175 2.02 3.06 -4.73
CA GLU A 175 0.86 3.53 -5.50
C GLU A 175 1.10 3.40 -7.00
N LEU A 176 2.30 3.76 -7.49
CA LEU A 176 2.63 3.67 -8.91
C LEU A 176 2.37 2.26 -9.44
N GLN A 177 2.91 1.23 -8.78
CA GLN A 177 2.77 -0.12 -9.29
C GLN A 177 1.31 -0.61 -9.29
N ALA A 178 0.51 -0.23 -8.28
CA ALA A 178 -0.89 -0.63 -8.18
C ALA A 178 -1.70 -0.01 -9.32
N TYR A 179 -1.64 1.33 -9.47
CA TYR A 179 -2.32 2.03 -10.56
C TYR A 179 -1.89 1.54 -11.94
N MET A 180 -0.59 1.36 -12.17
CA MET A 180 -0.10 0.92 -13.49
C MET A 180 -0.53 -0.51 -13.81
N ALA A 181 -0.66 -1.39 -12.81
CA ALA A 181 -1.11 -2.76 -13.01
C ALA A 181 -2.64 -2.90 -13.19
N THR A 182 -3.45 -2.07 -12.51
CA THR A 182 -4.90 -2.30 -12.38
C THR A 182 -5.76 -1.28 -13.13
N GLU A 183 -5.39 0.01 -13.12
CA GLU A 183 -6.28 1.12 -13.51
C GLU A 183 -6.21 1.51 -14.99
N ARG A 184 -6.32 0.54 -15.91
CA ARG A 184 -6.20 0.81 -17.36
C ARG A 184 -7.24 1.81 -17.87
N LYS A 185 -8.48 1.71 -17.40
CA LYS A 185 -9.58 2.57 -17.85
C LYS A 185 -9.44 4.02 -17.40
N LEU A 186 -8.86 4.25 -16.22
CA LEU A 186 -8.60 5.59 -15.70
C LEU A 186 -7.70 6.39 -16.64
N PHE A 187 -6.70 5.74 -17.22
CA PHE A 187 -5.76 6.36 -18.15
C PHE A 187 -6.21 6.30 -19.62
N GLU A 188 -7.26 5.54 -19.95
CA GLU A 188 -7.91 5.59 -21.26
C GLU A 188 -8.88 6.77 -21.40
N ALA A 189 -9.55 7.16 -20.31
CA ALA A 189 -10.58 8.18 -20.30
C ALA A 189 -10.07 9.59 -19.94
N SER A 190 -8.80 9.74 -19.54
CA SER A 190 -8.26 11.01 -19.07
C SER A 190 -7.52 11.80 -20.16
N GLU A 191 -7.50 13.13 -19.99
CA GLU A 191 -6.59 14.03 -20.71
C GLU A 191 -5.11 13.83 -20.29
N ALA A 192 -4.83 12.90 -19.36
CA ALA A 192 -3.50 12.61 -18.83
C ALA A 192 -2.72 11.64 -19.75
N ALA A 193 -2.47 12.07 -20.98
CA ALA A 193 -1.70 11.30 -21.96
C ALA A 193 -0.35 10.82 -21.40
N GLU A 194 0.28 11.62 -20.53
CA GLU A 194 1.53 11.28 -19.84
C GLU A 194 1.40 10.06 -18.93
N LEU A 195 0.33 9.97 -18.12
CA LEU A 195 0.10 8.82 -17.23
C LEU A 195 -0.20 7.55 -18.02
N LYS A 196 -0.89 7.67 -19.16
CA LYS A 196 -1.08 6.53 -20.07
C LYS A 196 0.23 6.03 -20.67
N GLN A 197 1.12 6.93 -21.10
CA GLN A 197 2.45 6.54 -21.59
C GLN A 197 3.25 5.87 -20.48
N LEU A 198 3.17 6.39 -19.25
CA LEU A 198 3.83 5.79 -18.09
C LEU A 198 3.31 4.36 -17.82
N GLN A 199 2.01 4.12 -17.92
CA GLN A 199 1.43 2.77 -17.77
C GLN A 199 1.92 1.79 -18.83
N LEU A 200 1.99 2.23 -20.09
CA LEU A 200 2.53 1.41 -21.18
C LEU A 200 4.02 1.12 -20.97
N LYS A 201 4.79 2.11 -20.52
CA LYS A 201 6.21 1.98 -20.21
C LYS A 201 6.45 0.99 -19.07
N PHE A 202 5.67 1.08 -17.99
CA PHE A 202 5.72 0.12 -16.87
C PHE A 202 5.42 -1.31 -17.32
N SER A 203 4.35 -1.48 -18.11
CA SER A 203 3.95 -2.80 -18.66
C SER A 203 5.03 -3.43 -19.54
N ARG A 204 5.70 -2.63 -20.38
CA ARG A 204 6.83 -3.08 -21.21
C ARG A 204 8.02 -3.49 -20.35
N ALA A 205 8.42 -2.65 -19.40
CA ALA A 205 9.53 -2.92 -18.50
C ALA A 205 9.32 -4.22 -17.69
N MET A 206 8.10 -4.44 -17.21
CA MET A 206 7.74 -5.66 -16.48
C MET A 206 7.85 -6.91 -17.37
N THR A 207 7.40 -6.80 -18.63
CA THR A 207 7.49 -7.90 -19.61
C THR A 207 8.94 -8.23 -19.95
N GLU A 208 9.77 -7.23 -20.25
CA GLU A 208 11.18 -7.39 -20.61
C GLU A 208 12.04 -7.97 -19.47
N LYS A 209 11.80 -7.52 -18.22
CA LYS A 209 12.49 -8.11 -17.07
C LYS A 209 12.06 -9.56 -16.84
N THR A 210 10.79 -9.88 -17.03
CA THR A 210 10.29 -11.25 -16.86
C THR A 210 10.89 -12.20 -17.90
N SER A 211 11.04 -11.77 -19.17
CA SER A 211 11.65 -12.61 -20.21
C SER A 211 13.15 -12.84 -19.98
N ARG A 212 13.89 -11.83 -19.51
CA ARG A 212 15.34 -11.97 -19.22
C ARG A 212 15.63 -12.91 -18.05
N VAL A 213 14.74 -13.01 -17.07
CA VAL A 213 14.86 -13.99 -15.97
C VAL A 213 14.75 -15.42 -16.51
N ASN A 214 13.88 -15.66 -17.48
CA ASN A 214 13.68 -16.98 -18.08
C ASN A 214 14.86 -17.42 -18.97
N ASP A 215 15.50 -16.48 -19.68
CA ASP A 215 16.58 -16.80 -20.62
C ASP A 215 17.94 -17.09 -19.94
N ASN A 216 18.19 -16.53 -18.75
CA ASN A 216 19.50 -16.61 -18.10
C ASN A 216 19.68 -17.83 -17.17
N GLY A 217 18.68 -18.70 -16.99
CA GLY A 217 18.77 -19.93 -16.18
C GLY A 217 19.21 -19.74 -14.72
N GLY A 218 19.26 -18.49 -14.23
CA GLY A 218 19.77 -18.12 -12.92
C GLY A 218 18.66 -18.10 -11.88
N LEU A 219 19.03 -18.43 -10.64
CA LEU A 219 18.21 -18.35 -9.43
C LEU A 219 17.78 -16.90 -9.04
N GLU A 220 17.58 -16.00 -10.00
CA GLU A 220 16.91 -14.73 -9.73
C GLU A 220 15.40 -14.96 -9.70
N ALA A 221 14.79 -14.65 -8.56
CA ALA A 221 13.38 -14.86 -8.31
C ALA A 221 12.52 -14.28 -9.43
N SER A 222 11.64 -15.11 -9.99
CA SER A 222 10.64 -14.69 -10.96
C SER A 222 9.90 -13.45 -10.47
N LEU A 223 9.65 -12.49 -11.37
CA LEU A 223 8.75 -11.38 -11.09
C LEU A 223 7.29 -11.83 -11.00
N THR A 224 6.97 -13.07 -11.37
CA THR A 224 5.67 -13.68 -11.07
C THR A 224 5.60 -13.94 -9.57
N PRO A 225 4.75 -13.24 -8.81
CA PRO A 225 4.65 -13.45 -7.37
C PRO A 225 4.13 -14.87 -7.12
N SER A 226 4.81 -15.62 -6.26
CA SER A 226 4.30 -16.86 -5.70
C SER A 226 4.01 -16.63 -4.23
N ILE A 227 2.78 -16.91 -3.79
CA ILE A 227 2.43 -16.87 -2.36
C ILE A 227 3.14 -18.04 -1.70
N GLY A 228 4.18 -17.76 -0.90
CA GLY A 228 4.96 -18.77 -0.19
C GLY A 228 4.08 -19.56 0.79
N SER A 229 4.48 -20.81 1.09
CA SER A 229 3.74 -21.72 1.98
C SER A 229 3.60 -21.21 3.43
N SER A 230 4.26 -20.11 3.79
CA SER A 230 4.19 -19.45 5.09
C SER A 230 3.21 -18.27 5.17
N THR A 231 2.59 -17.86 4.05
CA THR A 231 1.66 -16.73 4.04
C THR A 231 0.37 -17.11 4.78
N LYS A 232 0.11 -16.42 5.89
CA LYS A 232 -1.14 -16.55 6.64
C LYS A 232 -2.11 -15.45 6.19
N LEU A 233 -3.19 -15.85 5.51
CA LEU A 233 -4.29 -14.95 5.18
C LEU A 233 -5.31 -14.97 6.32
N VAL A 234 -5.61 -13.81 6.88
CA VAL A 234 -6.66 -13.61 7.88
C VAL A 234 -7.75 -12.75 7.27
N TRP A 235 -8.95 -13.31 7.14
CA TRP A 235 -10.13 -12.58 6.67
C TRP A 235 -10.93 -12.09 7.87
N LEU A 236 -11.33 -10.82 7.85
CA LEU A 236 -12.11 -10.15 8.89
C LEU A 236 -13.53 -9.87 8.42
#